data_AF-A0A348WG21-F1
#
_entry.id   AF-A0A348WG21-F1
#
_cell.length_a   1.000
_cell.length_b   1.000
_cell.length_c   1.000
_cell.angle_alpha   90.00
_cell.angle_beta   90.00
_cell.angle_gamma   90.00
#
_symmetry.space_group_name_H-M   'P 1'
#
loop_
_entity.id
_entity.type
_entity.pdbx_description
1 polymer ?
#
loop_
_entity_poly.entity_id
_entity_poly.type
_entity_poly.pdbx_seq_one_letter_code
_entity_poly.pdbx_strand_id
1 'polypeptide(L)'
;LSHLGVMAHVSDWYRDEALINRFTSLARDGFFDGYERVVLAGVSMGGYAALAFSSLIPGAHVIAINPQSTLNPELVPWETRYENGRRQDWTLPLADAAELTATAGRVNIFYDPYHELDQQHVDRFAGDNIHIYKCWFSSHKTAVFLRKIDALKPVMRHAIFDELEEREFYRLYRNRRNLPWYRGSVSGYFRETGREELAIHFDKTFRRRLRRKKRKEEEAAQLAGTAVPPATETPAAKAPAAPPAQRSAPAQAEPKQKPDHNCRIIAPLNAGRKAPAKQGKGSRLIVTTMKNEGPFMLEWVAFNRAIGFTDFLIYTNDCDDGTDAIAQRLQDMGLAQHRQNPFKKGGSPQRSALRAAQSEDIYQNADWLICADCDEFLNIRVGKGRLDDLFAAVGDADGISICWKLFGNSGRVTYEEGFVIDQFDRCCDEFEFPNYRALGMKTLARNTERFDRLKIHRPAYHLDRGDVAWVDGGGKPMADGYLDAGWKAHGGFSHDFARLHHYAVRSVDSFLVKRDRGRTNHVNDDQGVTYWENMNFNTVQDVSLRAQLPALKKEFARLMKDKELAQLHETACAWHRDKIAELRKRDGWDAFRDRIITINAAPEPGSDADAPTPADAAHSPA
;
A
#
# COMPACT_ATOMS: atom_id res chain seq x y z
N LEU A 1 -9.59 -28.65 -23.04
CA LEU A 1 -8.85 -28.02 -21.91
C LEU A 1 -9.80 -27.95 -20.72
N SER A 2 -9.59 -28.80 -19.73
CA SER A 2 -10.26 -28.71 -18.43
C SER A 2 -9.35 -27.96 -17.47
N HIS A 3 -9.92 -27.20 -16.53
CA HIS A 3 -9.14 -26.49 -15.52
C HIS A 3 -9.65 -26.80 -14.11
N LEU A 4 -8.72 -27.09 -13.20
CA LEU A 4 -8.96 -27.14 -11.77
C LEU A 4 -8.17 -26.00 -11.14
N GLY A 5 -8.85 -25.10 -10.43
CA GLY A 5 -8.21 -23.98 -9.73
C GLY A 5 -8.18 -24.24 -8.23
N VAL A 6 -7.00 -24.14 -7.63
CA VAL A 6 -6.84 -24.08 -6.16
C VAL A 6 -6.36 -22.68 -5.82
N MET A 7 -7.07 -22.01 -4.92
CA MET A 7 -6.75 -20.66 -4.50
C MET A 7 -6.57 -20.64 -2.98
N ALA A 8 -5.35 -20.39 -2.53
CA ALA A 8 -5.11 -20.08 -1.13
C ALA A 8 -5.70 -18.71 -0.79
N HIS A 9 -6.48 -18.64 0.29
CA HIS A 9 -7.11 -17.40 0.78
C HIS A 9 -6.25 -16.66 1.80
N VAL A 10 -5.19 -17.32 2.27
CA VAL A 10 -4.17 -16.80 3.17
C VAL A 10 -2.79 -17.16 2.61
N SER A 11 -1.73 -16.56 3.14
CA SER A 11 -0.35 -16.90 2.77
C SER A 11 0.13 -18.14 3.54
N ASP A 12 -0.61 -19.24 3.47
CA ASP A 12 -0.34 -20.54 4.13
C ASP A 12 0.61 -21.46 3.34
N TRP A 13 1.03 -21.03 2.16
CA TRP A 13 1.91 -21.79 1.28
C TRP A 13 1.37 -23.15 0.88
N TYR A 14 0.04 -23.31 0.85
CA TYR A 14 -0.61 -24.59 0.56
C TYR A 14 -0.14 -25.70 1.54
N ARG A 15 0.28 -25.32 2.74
CA ARG A 15 0.70 -26.19 3.85
C ARG A 15 -0.51 -26.56 4.73
N ASP A 16 -1.63 -26.87 4.09
CA ASP A 16 -2.86 -27.31 4.73
C ASP A 16 -2.98 -28.83 4.59
N GLU A 17 -3.12 -29.53 5.72
CA GLU A 17 -3.17 -31.00 5.74
C GLU A 17 -4.38 -31.54 4.95
N ALA A 18 -5.54 -30.89 5.05
CA ALA A 18 -6.75 -31.32 4.35
C ALA A 18 -6.60 -31.20 2.83
N LEU A 19 -5.97 -30.13 2.34
CA LEU A 19 -5.62 -29.95 0.93
C LEU A 19 -4.65 -31.03 0.45
N ILE A 20 -3.56 -31.27 1.19
CA ILE A 20 -2.57 -32.30 0.87
C ILE A 20 -3.24 -33.67 0.78
N ASN A 21 -4.06 -34.03 1.76
CA ASN A 21 -4.80 -35.28 1.79
C ASN A 21 -5.81 -35.39 0.64
N ARG A 22 -6.46 -34.28 0.28
CA ARG A 22 -7.41 -34.23 -0.84
C ARG A 22 -6.72 -34.55 -2.16
N PHE A 23 -5.60 -33.88 -2.47
CA PHE A 23 -4.86 -34.13 -3.70
C PHE A 23 -4.23 -35.52 -3.73
N THR A 24 -3.77 -36.01 -2.58
CA THR A 24 -3.25 -37.38 -2.45
C THR A 24 -4.34 -38.41 -2.75
N SER A 25 -5.57 -38.22 -2.25
CA SER A 25 -6.70 -39.09 -2.61
C SER A 25 -7.07 -38.98 -4.10
N LEU A 26 -7.13 -37.77 -4.66
CA LEU A 26 -7.42 -37.61 -6.09
C LEU A 26 -6.42 -38.38 -6.97
N ALA A 27 -5.13 -38.29 -6.65
CA ALA A 27 -4.09 -39.04 -7.33
C ALA A 27 -4.26 -40.55 -7.18
N ARG A 28 -4.44 -41.04 -5.95
CA ARG A 28 -4.65 -42.46 -5.67
C ARG A 28 -5.89 -43.03 -6.38
N ASP A 29 -6.96 -42.25 -6.46
CA ASP A 29 -8.24 -42.67 -7.01
C ASP A 29 -8.27 -42.57 -8.56
N GLY A 30 -7.14 -42.27 -9.20
CA GLY A 30 -6.99 -42.24 -10.66
C GLY A 30 -7.64 -41.02 -11.33
N PHE A 31 -7.93 -39.95 -10.58
CA PHE A 31 -8.59 -38.75 -11.13
C PHE A 31 -7.81 -38.14 -12.31
N PHE A 32 -6.48 -38.16 -12.22
CA PHE A 32 -5.59 -37.56 -13.22
C PHE A 32 -5.35 -38.47 -14.44
N ASP A 33 -5.61 -39.76 -14.32
CA ASP A 33 -5.37 -40.76 -15.38
C ASP A 33 -6.29 -40.57 -16.59
N GLY A 34 -7.43 -39.87 -16.40
CA GLY A 34 -8.37 -39.53 -17.46
C GLY A 34 -7.89 -38.41 -18.40
N TYR A 35 -6.71 -37.84 -18.17
CA TYR A 35 -6.17 -36.73 -18.97
C TYR A 35 -4.89 -37.13 -19.69
N GLU A 36 -4.84 -36.88 -21.00
CA GLU A 36 -3.65 -37.11 -21.83
C GLU A 36 -2.41 -36.36 -21.30
N ARG A 37 -2.62 -35.18 -20.73
CA ARG A 37 -1.58 -34.38 -20.08
C ARG A 37 -2.15 -33.58 -18.92
N VAL A 38 -1.45 -33.64 -17.79
CA VAL A 38 -1.71 -32.78 -16.64
C VAL A 38 -0.61 -31.73 -16.53
N VAL A 39 -1.02 -30.47 -16.37
CA VAL A 39 -0.10 -29.34 -16.22
C VAL A 39 -0.44 -28.60 -14.93
N LEU A 40 0.53 -28.52 -14.01
CA LEU A 40 0.42 -27.69 -12.81
C LEU A 40 1.10 -26.34 -13.08
N ALA A 41 0.43 -25.24 -12.77
CA ALA A 41 0.94 -23.91 -13.04
C ALA A 41 0.73 -22.96 -11.86
N GLY A 42 1.74 -22.17 -11.52
CA GLY A 42 1.64 -21.20 -10.44
C GLY A 42 2.76 -20.18 -10.39
N VAL A 43 2.54 -19.14 -9.58
CA VAL A 43 3.46 -18.01 -9.39
C VAL A 43 3.80 -17.89 -7.91
N SER A 44 5.09 -17.72 -7.57
CA SER A 44 5.59 -17.59 -6.20
C SER A 44 5.10 -18.75 -5.32
N MET A 45 4.29 -18.50 -4.30
CA MET A 45 3.65 -19.51 -3.44
C MET A 45 2.88 -20.57 -4.25
N GLY A 46 2.17 -20.17 -5.31
CA GLY A 46 1.53 -21.13 -6.22
C GLY A 46 2.54 -21.89 -7.08
N GLY A 47 3.71 -21.31 -7.35
CA GLY A 47 4.81 -21.99 -8.03
C GLY A 47 5.42 -23.09 -7.16
N TYR A 48 5.61 -22.84 -5.86
CA TYR A 48 5.94 -23.87 -4.88
C TYR A 48 4.92 -25.00 -4.91
N ALA A 49 3.63 -24.69 -4.81
CA ALA A 49 2.56 -25.71 -4.85
C ALA A 49 2.56 -26.50 -6.17
N ALA A 50 2.72 -25.84 -7.31
CA ALA A 50 2.78 -26.51 -8.61
C ALA A 50 3.94 -27.51 -8.70
N LEU A 51 5.10 -27.19 -8.10
CA LEU A 51 6.25 -28.10 -8.04
C LEU A 51 6.02 -29.23 -7.04
N ALA A 52 5.62 -28.91 -5.81
CA ALA A 52 5.47 -29.89 -4.74
C ALA A 52 4.39 -30.95 -5.06
N PHE A 53 3.20 -30.51 -5.52
CA PHE A 53 2.09 -31.41 -5.84
C PHE A 53 2.30 -32.18 -7.15
N SER A 54 3.28 -31.80 -7.98
CA SER A 54 3.59 -32.57 -9.21
C SER A 54 4.08 -33.99 -8.93
N SER A 55 4.67 -34.22 -7.75
CA SER A 55 5.11 -35.56 -7.32
C SER A 55 3.98 -36.57 -7.18
N LEU A 56 2.75 -36.09 -6.94
CA LEU A 56 1.56 -36.94 -6.85
C LEU A 56 1.08 -37.42 -8.23
N ILE A 57 1.59 -36.83 -9.32
CA ILE A 57 1.11 -37.07 -10.69
C ILE A 57 2.33 -37.32 -11.58
N PRO A 58 2.88 -38.55 -11.58
CA PRO A 58 4.04 -38.88 -12.39
C PRO A 58 3.85 -38.50 -13.87
N GLY A 59 4.85 -37.85 -14.45
CA GLY A 59 4.78 -37.32 -15.82
C GLY A 59 4.08 -35.97 -15.99
N ALA A 60 3.52 -35.37 -14.93
CA ALA A 60 2.90 -34.05 -15.02
C ALA A 60 3.90 -32.98 -15.43
N HIS A 61 3.46 -32.03 -16.27
CA HIS A 61 4.27 -30.86 -16.62
C HIS A 61 4.04 -29.77 -15.58
N VAL A 62 5.07 -28.95 -15.33
CA VAL A 62 5.03 -27.86 -14.36
C VAL A 62 5.43 -26.54 -15.02
N ILE A 63 4.69 -25.48 -14.68
CA ILE A 63 4.99 -24.10 -15.05
C ILE A 63 5.10 -23.29 -13.76
N ALA A 64 6.32 -23.06 -13.30
CA ALA A 64 6.60 -22.39 -12.04
C ALA A 64 7.27 -21.03 -12.30
N ILE A 65 6.60 -19.94 -11.92
CA ILE A 65 7.12 -18.58 -12.08
C ILE A 65 7.56 -18.03 -10.73
N ASN A 66 8.83 -17.64 -10.61
CA ASN A 66 9.50 -17.22 -9.36
C ASN A 66 9.23 -18.17 -8.17
N PRO A 67 9.39 -19.50 -8.32
CA PRO A 67 9.05 -20.43 -7.24
C PRO A 67 10.00 -20.34 -6.05
N GLN A 68 9.51 -20.79 -4.91
CA GLN A 68 10.32 -21.19 -3.77
C GLN A 68 10.36 -22.73 -3.77
N SER A 69 11.50 -23.33 -3.41
CA SER A 69 11.60 -24.78 -3.24
C SER A 69 10.93 -25.26 -1.95
N THR A 70 11.08 -24.49 -0.88
CA THR A 70 10.53 -24.71 0.46
C THR A 70 10.67 -23.41 1.24
N LEU A 71 9.96 -23.23 2.36
CA LEU A 71 10.29 -22.19 3.35
C LEU A 71 10.65 -22.79 4.72
N ASN A 72 10.95 -24.08 4.78
CA ASN A 72 11.49 -24.70 5.98
C ASN A 72 12.78 -23.95 6.41
N PRO A 73 12.79 -23.28 7.58
CA PRO A 73 13.95 -22.49 8.03
C PRO A 73 15.23 -23.30 8.20
N GLU A 74 15.13 -24.61 8.41
CA GLU A 74 16.28 -25.51 8.54
C GLU A 74 16.96 -25.76 7.19
N LEU A 75 16.18 -25.83 6.11
CA LEU A 75 16.67 -26.11 4.76
C LEU A 75 17.07 -24.86 4.00
N VAL A 76 16.39 -23.73 4.24
CA VAL A 76 16.61 -22.45 3.57
C VAL A 76 16.73 -21.30 4.56
N PRO A 77 17.72 -21.33 5.49
CA PRO A 77 17.88 -20.29 6.52
C PRO A 77 18.12 -18.89 5.93
N TRP A 78 18.58 -18.82 4.68
CA TRP A 78 18.82 -17.60 3.93
C TRP A 78 17.54 -16.95 3.36
N GLU A 79 16.40 -17.64 3.33
CA GLU A 79 15.14 -17.07 2.85
C GLU A 79 14.47 -16.24 3.96
N THR A 80 14.28 -14.94 3.68
CA THR A 80 13.88 -13.93 4.66
C THR A 80 12.60 -13.17 4.28
N ARG A 81 12.03 -13.41 3.10
CA ARG A 81 10.93 -12.60 2.54
C ARG A 81 9.55 -12.98 3.05
N TYR A 82 9.37 -14.20 3.52
CA TYR A 82 8.04 -14.81 3.70
C TYR A 82 7.84 -15.36 5.11
N GLU A 83 7.87 -14.48 6.10
CA GLU A 83 7.75 -14.86 7.53
C GLU A 83 6.50 -15.71 7.81
N ASN A 84 5.33 -15.34 7.29
CA ASN A 84 4.11 -16.14 7.44
C ASN A 84 4.23 -17.54 6.86
N GLY A 85 4.97 -17.70 5.76
CA GLY A 85 5.23 -18.98 5.15
C GLY A 85 6.25 -19.83 5.91
N ARG A 86 7.27 -19.19 6.47
CA ARG A 86 8.28 -19.85 7.32
C ARG A 86 7.68 -20.43 8.61
N ARG A 87 6.58 -19.85 9.09
CA ARG A 87 5.83 -20.32 10.28
C ARG A 87 4.88 -21.50 10.00
N GLN A 88 4.67 -21.86 8.74
CA GLN A 88 3.79 -22.97 8.39
C GLN A 88 4.39 -24.32 8.81
N ASP A 89 3.56 -25.35 8.89
CA ASP A 89 4.02 -26.69 9.22
C ASP A 89 4.77 -27.33 8.03
N TRP A 90 6.09 -27.26 8.08
CA TRP A 90 7.00 -27.89 7.12
C TRP A 90 7.30 -29.36 7.42
N THR A 91 6.69 -29.95 8.45
CA THR A 91 6.76 -31.39 8.74
C THR A 91 5.72 -32.20 7.96
N LEU A 92 4.64 -31.56 7.50
CA LEU A 92 3.65 -32.21 6.62
C LEU A 92 4.31 -32.72 5.32
N PRO A 93 3.73 -33.72 4.64
CA PRO A 93 4.21 -34.17 3.34
C PRO A 93 4.34 -33.04 2.31
N LEU A 94 5.05 -33.30 1.22
CA LEU A 94 5.26 -32.34 0.13
C LEU A 94 6.05 -31.07 0.52
N ALA A 95 6.86 -31.13 1.59
CA ALA A 95 7.53 -29.96 2.19
C ALA A 95 8.68 -29.37 1.36
N ASP A 96 9.39 -30.16 0.57
CA ASP A 96 10.52 -29.69 -0.23
C ASP A 96 10.34 -30.03 -1.70
N ALA A 97 9.94 -29.03 -2.48
CA ALA A 97 9.69 -29.19 -3.90
C ALA A 97 10.96 -29.55 -4.68
N ALA A 98 12.16 -29.25 -4.17
CA ALA A 98 13.42 -29.62 -4.83
C ALA A 98 13.55 -31.15 -4.96
N GLU A 99 13.17 -31.89 -3.91
CA GLU A 99 13.22 -33.36 -3.87
C GLU A 99 12.05 -34.03 -4.60
N LEU A 100 10.99 -33.27 -4.90
CA LEU A 100 9.70 -33.80 -5.37
C LEU A 100 9.49 -33.69 -6.88
N THR A 101 10.46 -33.14 -7.62
CA THR A 101 10.31 -32.89 -9.06
C THR A 101 10.86 -34.01 -9.95
N ALA A 102 11.51 -35.04 -9.38
CA ALA A 102 12.16 -36.09 -10.15
C ALA A 102 11.20 -36.93 -11.03
N THR A 103 9.95 -37.12 -10.59
CA THR A 103 8.94 -37.90 -11.34
C THR A 103 8.10 -37.05 -12.27
N ALA A 104 8.27 -35.72 -12.27
CA ALA A 104 7.55 -34.82 -13.17
C ALA A 104 8.06 -34.96 -14.62
N GLY A 105 7.18 -34.73 -15.59
CA GLY A 105 7.49 -34.78 -17.03
C GLY A 105 8.43 -33.65 -17.43
N ARG A 106 7.88 -32.46 -17.73
CA ARG A 106 8.68 -31.24 -18.03
C ARG A 106 8.43 -30.16 -17.00
N VAL A 107 9.48 -29.67 -16.33
CA VAL A 107 9.39 -28.60 -15.32
C VAL A 107 9.99 -27.31 -15.87
N ASN A 108 9.15 -26.34 -16.20
CA ASN A 108 9.58 -25.02 -16.68
C ASN A 108 9.64 -24.02 -15.51
N ILE A 109 10.83 -23.51 -15.20
CA ILE A 109 11.07 -22.54 -14.12
C ILE A 109 11.43 -21.17 -14.72
N PHE A 110 10.67 -20.12 -14.38
CA PHE A 110 10.87 -18.76 -14.87
C PHE A 110 11.22 -17.81 -13.73
N TYR A 111 12.45 -17.31 -13.66
CA TYR A 111 12.89 -16.45 -12.54
C TYR A 111 14.01 -15.49 -12.95
N ASP A 112 14.26 -14.46 -12.15
CA ASP A 112 15.39 -13.55 -12.39
C ASP A 112 16.65 -14.03 -11.65
N PRO A 113 17.73 -14.43 -12.35
CA PRO A 113 18.97 -14.86 -11.71
C PRO A 113 19.73 -13.74 -10.97
N TYR A 114 19.38 -12.47 -11.18
CA TYR A 114 19.93 -11.36 -10.39
C TYR A 114 19.18 -11.12 -9.08
N HIS A 115 18.08 -11.83 -8.84
CA HIS A 115 17.39 -11.79 -7.56
C HIS A 115 17.93 -12.92 -6.68
N GLU A 116 18.88 -12.60 -5.81
CA GLU A 116 19.71 -13.57 -5.07
C GLU A 116 18.89 -14.68 -4.39
N LEU A 117 17.82 -14.32 -3.68
CA LEU A 117 16.98 -15.32 -2.99
C LEU A 117 16.21 -16.24 -3.95
N ASP A 118 15.83 -15.76 -5.14
CA ASP A 118 15.23 -16.64 -6.16
C ASP A 118 16.29 -17.57 -6.75
N GLN A 119 17.51 -17.06 -6.97
CA GLN A 119 18.63 -17.86 -7.46
C GLN A 119 18.94 -19.02 -6.51
N GLN A 120 19.04 -18.75 -5.20
CA GLN A 120 19.31 -19.79 -4.21
C GLN A 120 18.21 -20.87 -4.15
N HIS A 121 16.94 -20.51 -4.39
CA HIS A 121 15.87 -21.52 -4.53
C HIS A 121 16.02 -22.35 -5.80
N VAL A 122 16.34 -21.70 -6.93
CA VAL A 122 16.46 -22.40 -8.22
C VAL A 122 17.68 -23.33 -8.25
N ASP A 123 18.77 -22.97 -7.57
CA ASP A 123 19.98 -23.80 -7.46
C ASP A 123 19.74 -25.14 -6.75
N ARG A 124 18.62 -25.29 -6.03
CA ARG A 124 18.24 -26.55 -5.39
C ARG A 124 17.61 -27.56 -6.35
N PHE A 125 17.13 -27.14 -7.51
CA PHE A 125 16.50 -28.04 -8.47
C PHE A 125 17.55 -28.63 -9.41
N ALA A 126 17.48 -29.95 -9.64
CA ALA A 126 18.35 -30.68 -10.56
C ALA A 126 17.55 -31.78 -11.29
N GLY A 127 18.03 -32.16 -12.47
CA GLY A 127 17.41 -33.20 -13.31
C GLY A 127 17.24 -32.78 -14.77
N ASP A 128 17.23 -33.75 -15.67
CA ASP A 128 17.11 -33.51 -17.12
C ASP A 128 15.74 -32.93 -17.52
N ASN A 129 14.74 -33.08 -16.65
CA ASN A 129 13.40 -32.53 -16.80
C ASN A 129 13.27 -31.06 -16.36
N ILE A 130 14.31 -30.47 -15.76
CA ILE A 130 14.31 -29.10 -15.28
C ILE A 130 14.77 -28.14 -16.40
N HIS A 131 13.84 -27.29 -16.84
CA HIS A 131 14.09 -26.29 -17.88
C HIS A 131 14.00 -24.87 -17.31
N ILE A 132 15.15 -24.21 -17.25
CA ILE A 132 15.29 -22.88 -16.64
C ILE A 132 15.21 -21.78 -17.71
N TYR A 133 14.28 -20.84 -17.52
CA TYR A 133 14.14 -19.65 -18.34
C TYR A 133 14.53 -18.39 -17.55
N LYS A 134 15.73 -17.88 -17.87
CA LYS A 134 16.31 -16.71 -17.18
C LYS A 134 15.57 -15.42 -17.52
N CYS A 135 14.85 -14.89 -16.55
CA CYS A 135 14.07 -13.68 -16.65
C CYS A 135 14.87 -12.45 -16.20
N TRP A 136 16.07 -12.25 -16.74
CA TRP A 136 16.97 -11.16 -16.30
C TRP A 136 16.31 -9.80 -16.11
N PHE A 137 16.52 -9.22 -14.93
CA PHE A 137 16.07 -7.90 -14.50
C PHE A 137 14.55 -7.76 -14.33
N SER A 138 13.84 -8.85 -14.03
CA SER A 138 12.44 -8.79 -13.56
C SER A 138 12.29 -8.80 -12.05
N SER A 139 13.36 -9.05 -11.28
CA SER A 139 13.30 -9.37 -9.85
C SER A 139 12.25 -10.47 -9.59
N HIS A 140 11.62 -10.46 -8.42
CA HIS A 140 10.52 -11.34 -8.05
C HIS A 140 9.16 -10.92 -8.67
N LYS A 141 9.17 -10.49 -9.95
CA LYS A 141 8.00 -9.95 -10.68
C LYS A 141 7.92 -10.46 -12.13
N THR A 142 8.45 -11.65 -12.42
CA THR A 142 8.49 -12.22 -13.78
C THR A 142 7.13 -12.25 -14.46
N ALA A 143 6.08 -12.74 -13.77
CA ALA A 143 4.73 -12.79 -14.33
C ALA A 143 4.20 -11.39 -14.74
N VAL A 144 4.52 -10.36 -13.94
CA VAL A 144 4.13 -8.98 -14.23
C VAL A 144 4.87 -8.44 -15.45
N PHE A 145 6.16 -8.77 -15.59
CA PHE A 145 6.95 -8.41 -16.76
C PHE A 145 6.40 -9.06 -18.02
N LEU A 146 6.17 -10.38 -17.99
CA LEU A 146 5.60 -11.13 -19.11
C LEU A 146 4.24 -10.56 -19.53
N ARG A 147 3.38 -10.18 -18.58
CA ARG A 147 2.09 -9.54 -18.89
C ARG A 147 2.28 -8.17 -19.55
N LYS A 148 3.18 -7.33 -19.03
CA LYS A 148 3.40 -5.96 -19.54
C LYS A 148 4.04 -5.91 -20.94
N ILE A 149 4.53 -7.03 -21.43
CA ILE A 149 5.15 -7.14 -22.76
C ILE A 149 4.37 -8.07 -23.69
N ASP A 150 3.13 -8.40 -23.30
CA ASP A 150 2.22 -9.29 -24.03
C ASP A 150 2.80 -10.69 -24.29
N ALA A 151 3.77 -11.12 -23.48
CA ALA A 151 4.43 -12.43 -23.59
C ALA A 151 3.80 -13.49 -22.70
N LEU A 152 3.04 -13.12 -21.66
CA LEU A 152 2.50 -14.10 -20.71
C LEU A 152 1.60 -15.13 -21.39
N LYS A 153 0.60 -14.66 -22.17
CA LYS A 153 -0.32 -15.55 -22.88
C LYS A 153 0.39 -16.51 -23.86
N PRO A 154 1.27 -16.06 -24.77
CA PRO A 154 1.97 -16.98 -25.67
C PRO A 154 2.93 -17.93 -24.94
N VAL A 155 3.66 -17.47 -23.92
CA VAL A 155 4.54 -18.34 -23.12
C VAL A 155 3.75 -19.44 -22.41
N MET A 156 2.64 -19.08 -21.74
CA MET A 156 1.78 -20.05 -21.07
C MET A 156 1.18 -21.05 -22.07
N ARG A 157 0.72 -20.59 -23.24
CA ARG A 157 0.20 -21.46 -24.29
C ARG A 157 1.25 -22.48 -24.73
N HIS A 158 2.43 -22.02 -25.15
CA HIS A 158 3.49 -22.92 -25.60
C HIS A 158 3.90 -23.87 -24.48
N ALA A 159 3.98 -23.43 -23.23
CA ALA A 159 4.34 -24.31 -22.11
C ALA A 159 3.29 -25.39 -21.83
N ILE A 160 1.99 -25.06 -21.91
CA ILE A 160 0.89 -26.03 -21.72
C ILE A 160 0.90 -27.10 -22.82
N PHE A 161 1.14 -26.69 -24.07
CA PHE A 161 1.17 -27.60 -25.21
C PHE A 161 2.53 -28.26 -25.44
N ASP A 162 3.52 -27.99 -24.59
CA ASP A 162 4.89 -28.52 -24.71
C ASP A 162 5.60 -28.10 -26.01
N GLU A 163 5.34 -26.87 -26.43
CA GLU A 163 5.86 -26.21 -27.62
C GLU A 163 6.84 -25.08 -27.25
N LEU A 164 7.19 -24.93 -25.97
CA LEU A 164 8.01 -23.80 -25.51
C LEU A 164 9.50 -24.07 -25.74
N GLU A 165 10.01 -23.48 -26.83
CA GLU A 165 11.44 -23.41 -27.12
C GLU A 165 12.12 -22.21 -26.45
N GLU A 166 13.38 -22.38 -26.03
CA GLU A 166 14.20 -21.35 -25.42
C GLU A 166 14.36 -20.11 -26.33
N ARG A 167 14.59 -20.34 -27.62
CA ARG A 167 14.74 -19.27 -28.62
C ARG A 167 13.49 -18.41 -28.71
N GLU A 168 12.32 -19.05 -28.71
CA GLU A 168 11.03 -18.36 -28.80
C GLU A 168 10.73 -17.59 -27.52
N PHE A 169 10.98 -18.18 -26.35
CA PHE A 169 10.86 -17.49 -25.07
C PHE A 169 11.70 -16.21 -25.06
N TYR A 170 12.98 -16.28 -25.43
CA TYR A 170 13.85 -15.11 -25.41
C TYR A 170 13.54 -14.08 -26.49
N ARG A 171 12.93 -14.48 -27.61
CA ARG A 171 12.37 -13.56 -28.60
C ARG A 171 11.26 -12.72 -27.97
N LEU A 172 10.31 -13.35 -27.28
CA LEU A 172 9.21 -12.68 -26.58
C LEU A 172 9.73 -11.83 -25.40
N TYR A 173 10.59 -12.40 -24.55
CA TYR A 173 11.08 -11.75 -23.33
C TYR A 173 11.99 -10.54 -23.59
N ARG A 174 12.54 -10.41 -24.81
CA ARG A 174 13.34 -9.24 -25.22
C ARG A 174 12.53 -7.93 -25.15
N ASN A 175 11.21 -7.99 -25.29
CA ASN A 175 10.34 -6.82 -25.21
C ASN A 175 10.38 -6.10 -23.86
N ARG A 176 10.83 -6.79 -22.78
CA ARG A 176 11.08 -6.18 -21.46
C ARG A 176 12.00 -4.97 -21.54
N ARG A 177 12.88 -4.95 -22.54
CA ARG A 177 13.81 -3.84 -22.77
C ARG A 177 13.08 -2.52 -22.88
N ASN A 178 11.80 -2.49 -23.26
CA ASN A 178 11.00 -1.26 -23.39
C ASN A 178 10.34 -0.81 -22.08
N LEU A 179 10.40 -1.61 -21.01
CA LEU A 179 9.77 -1.27 -19.75
C LEU A 179 10.64 -0.29 -18.94
N PRO A 180 10.05 0.78 -18.39
CA PRO A 180 10.75 1.65 -17.43
C PRO A 180 11.26 0.88 -16.21
N TRP A 181 10.60 -0.21 -15.84
CA TRP A 181 11.00 -1.05 -14.70
C TRP A 181 12.31 -1.80 -14.97
N TYR A 182 12.44 -2.40 -16.16
CA TYR A 182 13.69 -3.00 -16.65
C TYR A 182 14.84 -1.98 -16.64
N ARG A 183 14.56 -0.73 -17.03
CA ARG A 183 15.55 0.35 -16.96
C ARG A 183 16.04 0.54 -15.52
N GLY A 184 15.11 0.63 -14.57
CA GLY A 184 15.41 0.78 -13.15
C GLY A 184 16.29 -0.35 -12.63
N SER A 185 15.95 -1.60 -12.94
CA SER A 185 16.70 -2.78 -12.51
C SER A 185 18.11 -2.85 -13.08
N VAL A 186 18.30 -2.58 -14.38
CA VAL A 186 19.64 -2.60 -14.99
C VAL A 186 20.51 -1.46 -14.47
N SER A 187 19.96 -0.26 -14.35
CA SER A 187 20.71 0.88 -13.80
C SER A 187 21.03 0.67 -12.33
N GLY A 188 20.11 0.10 -11.53
CA GLY A 188 20.36 -0.31 -10.15
C GLY A 188 21.56 -1.26 -10.05
N TYR A 189 21.54 -2.34 -10.84
CA TYR A 189 22.64 -3.29 -10.91
C TYR A 189 24.00 -2.64 -11.24
N PHE A 190 24.05 -1.71 -12.20
CA PHE A 190 25.30 -1.00 -12.50
C PHE A 190 25.78 -0.14 -11.32
N ARG A 191 24.88 0.53 -10.61
CA ARG A 191 25.24 1.33 -9.44
C ARG A 191 25.74 0.48 -8.28
N GLU A 192 25.02 -0.61 -7.98
CA GLU A 192 25.36 -1.55 -6.91
C GLU A 192 26.72 -2.23 -7.16
N THR A 193 27.11 -2.37 -8.42
CA THR A 193 28.43 -2.91 -8.82
C THR A 193 29.50 -1.84 -9.03
N GLY A 194 29.28 -0.61 -8.55
CA GLY A 194 30.26 0.48 -8.61
C GLY A 194 30.48 1.10 -9.99
N ARG A 195 29.59 0.84 -10.95
CA ARG A 195 29.71 1.25 -12.37
C ARG A 195 28.72 2.38 -12.69
N GLU A 196 28.80 3.49 -11.96
CA GLU A 196 27.88 4.62 -12.10
C GLU A 196 27.85 5.20 -13.52
N GLU A 197 29.01 5.32 -14.18
CA GLU A 197 29.09 5.84 -15.56
C GLU A 197 28.30 4.98 -16.55
N LEU A 198 28.32 3.64 -16.38
CA LEU A 198 27.52 2.72 -17.19
C LEU A 198 26.03 2.87 -16.90
N ALA A 199 25.64 3.09 -15.64
CA ALA A 199 24.25 3.34 -15.27
C ALA A 199 23.71 4.61 -15.96
N ILE A 200 24.48 5.70 -15.92
CA ILE A 200 24.14 6.97 -16.58
C ILE A 200 24.05 6.79 -18.10
N HIS A 201 25.07 6.15 -18.69
CA HIS A 201 25.10 5.88 -20.13
C HIS A 201 23.91 5.03 -20.57
N PHE A 202 23.60 3.97 -19.82
CA PHE A 202 22.47 3.09 -20.09
C PHE A 202 21.13 3.84 -19.99
N ASP A 203 20.92 4.65 -18.94
CA ASP A 203 19.71 5.47 -18.78
C ASP A 203 19.51 6.41 -19.98
N LYS A 204 20.58 7.08 -20.43
CA LYS A 204 20.57 7.97 -21.59
C LYS A 204 20.22 7.21 -22.87
N THR A 205 20.88 6.08 -23.12
CA THR A 205 20.67 5.24 -24.30
C THR A 205 19.27 4.64 -24.33
N PHE A 206 18.76 4.17 -23.18
CA PHE A 206 17.39 3.67 -23.03
C PHE A 206 16.37 4.74 -23.42
N ARG A 207 16.47 5.95 -22.85
CA ARG A 207 15.55 7.07 -23.15
C ARG A 207 15.58 7.44 -24.62
N ARG A 208 16.77 7.51 -25.23
CA ARG A 208 16.94 7.78 -26.66
C ARG A 208 16.27 6.71 -27.52
N ARG A 209 16.46 5.43 -27.19
CA ARG A 209 15.85 4.31 -27.92
C ARG A 209 14.33 4.35 -27.80
N LEU A 210 13.79 4.59 -26.61
CA LEU A 210 12.34 4.65 -26.38
C LEU A 210 11.69 5.82 -27.14
N ARG A 211 12.33 7.00 -27.15
CA ARG A 211 11.89 8.14 -27.97
C ARG A 211 11.86 7.82 -29.46
N ARG A 212 12.92 7.17 -29.98
CA ARG A 212 12.98 6.73 -31.39
C ARG A 212 11.88 5.71 -31.72
N LYS A 213 11.63 4.75 -30.83
CA LYS A 213 10.56 3.76 -30.99
C LYS A 213 9.20 4.45 -31.04
N LYS A 214 8.91 5.33 -30.08
CA LYS A 214 7.65 6.08 -30.01
C LYS A 214 7.41 6.90 -31.28
N ARG A 215 8.44 7.58 -31.78
CA ARG A 215 8.36 8.33 -33.04
C ARG A 215 8.02 7.42 -34.24
N LYS A 216 8.67 6.26 -34.34
CA LYS A 216 8.34 5.27 -35.39
C LYS A 216 6.92 4.73 -35.28
N GLU A 217 6.42 4.51 -34.06
CA GLU A 217 5.04 4.08 -33.83
C GLU A 217 4.04 5.18 -34.18
N GLU A 218 4.34 6.44 -33.86
CA GLU A 218 3.56 7.62 -34.26
C GLU A 218 3.55 7.80 -35.79
N GLU A 219 4.71 7.67 -36.45
CA GLU A 219 4.85 7.70 -37.93
C GLU A 219 4.07 6.54 -38.59
N ALA A 220 4.19 5.32 -38.07
CA ALA A 220 3.46 4.15 -38.59
C ALA A 220 1.94 4.25 -38.37
N ALA A 221 1.50 4.81 -37.24
CA ALA A 221 0.09 5.06 -36.98
C ALA A 221 -0.49 6.15 -37.92
N GLN A 222 0.29 7.17 -38.27
CA GLN A 222 -0.10 8.18 -39.27
C GLN A 222 -0.18 7.59 -40.69
N LEU A 223 0.74 6.69 -41.06
CA LEU A 223 0.72 5.96 -42.33
C LEU A 223 -0.45 4.95 -42.40
N ALA A 224 -0.79 4.29 -41.30
CA ALA A 224 -1.93 3.37 -41.23
C ALA A 224 -3.28 4.11 -41.23
N GLY A 225 -3.34 5.32 -40.65
CA GLY A 225 -4.54 6.17 -40.64
C GLY A 225 -4.81 6.92 -41.96
N THR A 226 -3.89 6.87 -42.92
CA THR A 226 -4.02 7.51 -44.25
C THR A 226 -4.38 6.51 -45.37
N ALA A 227 -4.45 5.21 -45.07
CA ALA A 227 -4.89 4.19 -46.02
C ALA A 227 -6.43 4.07 -46.01
N VAL A 228 -7.09 4.66 -47.02
CA VAL A 228 -8.53 4.48 -47.29
C VAL A 228 -8.73 3.14 -48.02
N PRO A 229 -9.61 2.23 -47.57
CA PRO A 229 -9.96 1.04 -48.35
C PRO A 229 -10.93 1.39 -49.49
N PRO A 230 -10.90 0.69 -50.64
CA PRO A 230 -11.80 0.98 -51.76
C PRO A 230 -13.25 0.61 -51.42
N ALA A 231 -14.16 1.44 -51.92
CA ALA A 231 -15.60 1.35 -51.69
C ALA A 231 -16.23 0.11 -52.33
N THR A 232 -16.98 -0.66 -51.55
CA THR A 232 -18.05 -1.53 -52.02
C THR A 232 -19.34 -1.19 -51.27
N GLU A 233 -20.41 -0.98 -52.04
CA GLU A 233 -21.74 -0.59 -51.60
C GLU A 233 -22.51 -1.77 -50.99
N THR A 234 -23.11 -1.60 -49.80
CA THR A 234 -24.47 -2.03 -49.40
C THR A 234 -24.80 -1.54 -47.95
N PRO A 235 -26.08 -1.48 -47.50
CA PRO A 235 -26.57 -0.34 -46.75
C PRO A 235 -26.81 -0.57 -45.24
N ALA A 236 -26.67 0.55 -44.52
CA ALA A 236 -27.34 0.99 -43.29
C ALA A 236 -27.52 0.01 -42.10
N ALA A 237 -26.70 0.22 -41.06
CA ALA A 237 -27.13 0.09 -39.67
C ALA A 237 -26.41 1.11 -38.75
N LYS A 238 -27.16 1.57 -37.74
CA LYS A 238 -27.01 2.77 -36.87
C LYS A 238 -25.62 3.07 -36.28
N ALA A 239 -25.35 4.37 -36.17
CA ALA A 239 -24.12 5.00 -35.65
C ALA A 239 -23.91 4.88 -34.14
N PRO A 240 -22.65 4.77 -33.68
CA PRO A 240 -22.21 5.24 -32.36
C PRO A 240 -21.42 6.56 -32.44
N ALA A 241 -21.48 7.31 -31.34
CA ALA A 241 -21.03 8.68 -31.17
C ALA A 241 -19.51 8.93 -31.34
N ALA A 242 -19.19 10.19 -31.69
CA ALA A 242 -17.86 10.68 -32.05
C ALA A 242 -16.79 10.55 -30.93
N PRO A 243 -15.51 10.33 -31.31
CA PRO A 243 -14.39 10.33 -30.37
C PRO A 243 -14.05 11.74 -29.87
N PRO A 244 -13.65 11.91 -28.60
CA PRO A 244 -13.30 13.21 -28.04
C PRO A 244 -11.95 13.72 -28.58
N ALA A 245 -11.89 15.04 -28.78
CA ALA A 245 -10.76 15.78 -29.31
C ALA A 245 -9.45 15.60 -28.51
N GLN A 246 -8.35 15.49 -29.26
CA GLN A 246 -6.97 15.38 -28.76
C GLN A 246 -6.59 16.62 -27.93
N ARG A 247 -6.18 16.40 -26.66
CA ARG A 247 -5.53 17.42 -25.83
C ARG A 247 -4.05 17.52 -26.19
N SER A 248 -3.59 18.71 -26.55
CA SER A 248 -2.19 19.07 -26.70
C SER A 248 -1.40 18.80 -25.41
N ALA A 249 -0.24 18.16 -25.55
CA ALA A 249 0.66 17.85 -24.44
C ALA A 249 1.21 19.14 -23.78
N PRO A 250 1.34 19.19 -22.44
CA PRO A 250 2.05 20.28 -21.77
C PRO A 250 3.55 20.22 -22.09
N ALA A 251 4.16 21.39 -22.28
CA ALA A 251 5.59 21.54 -22.52
C ALA A 251 6.43 20.79 -21.46
N GLN A 252 7.43 20.05 -21.92
CA GLN A 252 8.32 19.26 -21.08
C GLN A 252 9.21 20.17 -20.23
N ALA A 253 9.03 20.13 -18.91
CA ALA A 253 10.04 20.65 -17.98
C ALA A 253 11.30 19.76 -18.05
N GLU A 254 12.48 20.38 -18.09
CA GLU A 254 13.77 19.71 -18.08
C GLU A 254 13.96 18.80 -16.84
N PRO A 255 14.77 17.73 -16.93
CA PRO A 255 15.03 16.88 -15.77
C PRO A 255 15.92 17.63 -14.78
N LYS A 256 15.39 17.92 -13.57
CA LYS A 256 16.18 18.45 -12.45
C LYS A 256 17.35 17.51 -12.14
N GLN A 257 18.59 18.01 -12.27
CA GLN A 257 19.76 17.41 -11.61
C GLN A 257 19.46 17.28 -10.11
N LYS A 258 19.97 16.23 -9.44
CA LYS A 258 19.98 16.22 -7.96
C LYS A 258 20.75 17.48 -7.52
N PRO A 259 20.19 18.33 -6.65
CA PRO A 259 20.97 19.39 -6.08
C PRO A 259 22.10 18.74 -5.30
N ASP A 260 23.34 19.07 -5.65
CA ASP A 260 24.47 18.84 -4.76
C ASP A 260 24.26 19.82 -3.60
N HIS A 261 23.68 19.33 -2.50
CA HIS A 261 23.40 20.15 -1.32
C HIS A 261 24.16 19.57 -0.12
N ASN A 262 24.74 20.46 0.68
CA ASN A 262 25.42 20.09 1.91
C ASN A 262 24.49 19.99 3.14
N CYS A 263 23.20 20.32 2.98
CA CYS A 263 22.20 20.22 4.04
C CYS A 263 22.10 18.79 4.58
N ARG A 264 22.17 18.66 5.90
CA ARG A 264 22.01 17.41 6.64
C ARG A 264 20.81 17.45 7.57
N ILE A 265 20.37 16.26 7.97
CA ILE A 265 19.45 16.10 9.10
C ILE A 265 20.28 16.03 10.38
N ILE A 266 19.92 16.87 11.35
CA ILE A 266 20.60 16.97 12.64
C ILE A 266 19.65 16.68 13.80
N ALA A 267 20.22 16.38 14.97
CA ALA A 267 19.46 16.28 16.19
C ALA A 267 18.95 17.66 16.64
N PRO A 268 17.72 17.75 17.16
CA PRO A 268 17.17 18.99 17.71
C PRO A 268 17.90 19.38 18.99
N LEU A 269 18.04 20.69 19.20
CA LEU A 269 18.50 21.22 20.48
C LEU A 269 17.41 21.09 21.55
N ASN A 270 17.79 21.10 22.82
CA ASN A 270 16.85 21.17 23.96
C ASN A 270 15.91 19.96 24.14
N ALA A 271 16.24 18.78 23.59
CA ALA A 271 15.47 17.55 23.83
C ALA A 271 15.33 17.23 25.34
N GLY A 272 14.17 16.74 25.76
CA GLY A 272 13.86 16.38 27.15
C GLY A 272 13.67 17.56 28.12
N ARG A 273 13.64 18.82 27.64
CA ARG A 273 13.28 19.99 28.44
C ARG A 273 11.77 20.23 28.38
N LYS A 274 11.20 21.07 29.28
CA LYS A 274 9.83 21.56 29.08
C LYS A 274 9.75 22.19 27.68
N ALA A 275 8.67 21.90 26.95
CA ALA A 275 8.41 22.55 25.66
C ALA A 275 8.62 24.05 25.83
N PRO A 276 9.33 24.72 24.90
CA PRO A 276 9.39 26.17 24.93
C PRO A 276 7.97 26.72 25.06
N ALA A 277 7.76 27.63 26.01
CA ALA A 277 6.41 28.14 26.32
C ALA A 277 5.70 28.71 25.08
N LYS A 278 6.47 29.10 24.05
CA LYS A 278 6.04 29.30 22.67
C LYS A 278 7.11 28.82 21.70
N GLN A 279 6.77 27.86 20.84
CA GLN A 279 7.53 27.51 19.63
C GLN A 279 7.01 28.24 18.37
N GLY A 280 6.35 29.39 18.53
CA GLY A 280 5.73 30.16 17.45
C GLY A 280 4.55 31.01 17.92
N LYS A 281 3.65 31.36 17.00
CA LYS A 281 2.37 32.05 17.19
C LYS A 281 1.31 31.22 17.95
N GLY A 282 1.52 29.91 18.13
CA GLY A 282 0.63 28.94 18.77
C GLY A 282 -0.27 28.13 17.82
N SER A 283 -0.24 28.37 16.51
CA SER A 283 -1.11 27.74 15.51
C SER A 283 -0.57 26.39 15.02
N ARG A 284 -1.42 25.36 15.06
CA ARG A 284 -1.12 23.96 14.72
C ARG A 284 -2.20 23.48 13.76
N LEU A 285 -1.86 23.47 12.47
CA LEU A 285 -2.76 23.24 11.37
C LEU A 285 -2.71 21.79 10.88
N ILE A 286 -3.89 21.20 10.69
CA ILE A 286 -4.06 20.01 9.86
C ILE A 286 -4.62 20.41 8.50
N VAL A 287 -3.96 19.98 7.43
CA VAL A 287 -4.51 20.05 6.07
C VAL A 287 -4.98 18.66 5.65
N THR A 288 -6.26 18.53 5.32
CA THR A 288 -6.87 17.21 5.04
C THR A 288 -7.78 17.26 3.82
N THR A 289 -7.98 16.11 3.18
CA THR A 289 -9.00 15.94 2.13
C THR A 289 -10.00 14.88 2.54
N MET A 290 -11.29 15.16 2.36
CA MET A 290 -12.37 14.24 2.72
C MET A 290 -13.34 14.01 1.56
N LYS A 291 -13.90 12.81 1.51
CA LYS A 291 -15.01 12.42 0.64
C LYS A 291 -15.86 11.41 1.39
N ASN A 292 -17.09 11.72 1.74
CA ASN A 292 -17.98 10.81 2.47
C ASN A 292 -17.37 10.28 3.79
N GLU A 293 -16.91 11.20 4.65
CA GLU A 293 -16.38 10.94 6.00
C GLU A 293 -17.25 11.55 7.10
N GLY A 294 -18.45 12.06 6.78
CA GLY A 294 -19.33 12.78 7.70
C GLY A 294 -19.63 12.05 9.02
N PRO A 295 -19.83 10.71 9.02
CA PRO A 295 -20.01 9.95 10.26
C PRO A 295 -18.80 9.95 11.20
N PHE A 296 -17.60 10.24 10.71
CA PHE A 296 -16.34 10.10 11.45
C PHE A 296 -15.64 11.44 11.68
N MET A 297 -15.99 12.47 10.91
CA MET A 297 -15.32 13.77 10.92
C MET A 297 -15.35 14.45 12.30
N LEU A 298 -16.49 14.45 12.99
CA LEU A 298 -16.62 15.19 14.25
C LEU A 298 -15.81 14.59 15.38
N GLU A 299 -15.71 13.26 15.46
CA GLU A 299 -14.77 12.61 16.38
C GLU A 299 -13.34 13.03 16.07
N TRP A 300 -12.95 12.94 14.79
CA TRP A 300 -11.59 13.25 14.37
C TRP A 300 -11.21 14.71 14.67
N VAL A 301 -12.11 15.67 14.40
CA VAL A 301 -11.91 17.08 14.76
C VAL A 301 -11.82 17.25 16.29
N ALA A 302 -12.74 16.65 17.05
CA ALA A 302 -12.75 16.76 18.51
C ALA A 302 -11.50 16.15 19.14
N PHE A 303 -11.04 14.99 18.66
CA PHE A 303 -9.81 14.33 19.11
C PHE A 303 -8.58 15.20 18.85
N ASN A 304 -8.42 15.67 17.61
CA ASN A 304 -7.27 16.48 17.24
C ASN A 304 -7.22 17.80 18.04
N ARG A 305 -8.38 18.40 18.32
CA ARG A 305 -8.47 19.56 19.23
C ARG A 305 -8.08 19.21 20.66
N ALA A 306 -8.51 18.06 21.17
CA ALA A 306 -8.20 17.62 22.53
C ALA A 306 -6.69 17.42 22.75
N ILE A 307 -5.98 16.86 21.76
CA ILE A 307 -4.51 16.68 21.83
C ILE A 307 -3.74 17.96 21.47
N GLY A 308 -4.42 19.01 21.01
CA GLY A 308 -3.88 20.37 20.93
C GLY A 308 -3.66 20.94 19.54
N PHE A 309 -4.22 20.36 18.48
CA PHE A 309 -4.35 21.06 17.19
C PHE A 309 -5.37 22.20 17.32
N THR A 310 -5.07 23.33 16.69
CA THR A 310 -5.88 24.54 16.82
C THR A 310 -6.66 24.86 15.56
N ASP A 311 -6.13 24.45 14.40
CA ASP A 311 -6.56 24.90 13.09
C ASP A 311 -6.77 23.71 12.14
N PHE A 312 -7.79 23.81 11.28
CA PHE A 312 -8.13 22.78 10.30
C PHE A 312 -8.41 23.43 8.96
N LEU A 313 -7.71 22.99 7.91
CA LEU A 313 -8.00 23.35 6.53
C LEU A 313 -8.49 22.09 5.81
N ILE A 314 -9.80 22.04 5.62
CA ILE A 314 -10.53 20.87 5.12
C ILE A 314 -10.88 21.10 3.65
N TYR A 315 -10.38 20.21 2.81
CA TYR A 315 -10.72 20.14 1.40
C TYR A 315 -11.72 19.01 1.18
N THR A 316 -12.83 19.26 0.49
CA THR A 316 -13.82 18.20 0.20
C THR A 316 -13.91 17.89 -1.29
N ASN A 317 -14.33 16.66 -1.60
CA ASN A 317 -14.32 16.12 -2.94
C ASN A 317 -15.60 15.34 -3.24
N ASP A 318 -16.56 15.99 -3.91
CA ASP A 318 -17.80 15.37 -4.43
C ASP A 318 -18.49 14.51 -3.37
N CYS A 319 -18.91 15.14 -2.27
CA CYS A 319 -19.49 14.44 -1.13
C CYS A 319 -21.00 14.21 -1.33
N ASP A 320 -21.46 13.02 -0.97
CA ASP A 320 -22.86 12.59 -1.08
C ASP A 320 -23.55 12.52 0.30
N ASP A 321 -22.77 12.45 1.39
CA ASP A 321 -23.24 12.22 2.76
C ASP A 321 -23.36 13.50 3.60
N GLY A 322 -23.09 14.67 3.01
CA GLY A 322 -23.05 15.95 3.72
C GLY A 322 -21.73 16.26 4.45
N THR A 323 -20.64 15.52 4.19
CA THR A 323 -19.28 15.84 4.68
C THR A 323 -18.91 17.30 4.43
N ASP A 324 -19.21 17.83 3.26
CA ASP A 324 -18.96 19.22 2.87
C ASP A 324 -19.85 20.22 3.61
N ALA A 325 -21.11 19.87 3.88
CA ALA A 325 -21.99 20.66 4.73
C ALA A 325 -21.49 20.73 6.18
N ILE A 326 -21.01 19.61 6.75
CA ILE A 326 -20.38 19.58 8.07
C ILE A 326 -19.12 20.47 8.08
N ALA A 327 -18.25 20.34 7.08
CA ALA A 327 -17.06 21.16 6.95
C ALA A 327 -17.39 22.66 6.82
N GLN A 328 -18.44 23.00 6.06
CA GLN A 328 -18.94 24.36 5.94
C GLN A 328 -19.45 24.89 7.29
N ARG A 329 -20.23 24.10 8.02
CA ARG A 329 -20.75 24.52 9.33
C ARG A 329 -19.63 24.73 10.34
N LEU A 330 -18.60 23.87 10.36
CA LEU A 330 -17.41 24.07 11.17
C LEU A 330 -16.67 25.38 10.81
N GLN A 331 -16.68 25.77 9.54
CA GLN A 331 -16.15 27.07 9.13
C GLN A 331 -16.99 28.24 9.65
N ASP A 332 -18.31 28.17 9.53
CA ASP A 332 -19.21 29.22 10.00
C ASP A 332 -19.12 29.41 11.52
N MET A 333 -18.82 28.33 12.25
CA MET A 333 -18.53 28.35 13.69
C MET A 333 -17.11 28.83 14.05
N GLY A 334 -16.26 29.14 13.06
CA GLY A 334 -14.87 29.54 13.26
C GLY A 334 -13.94 28.44 13.79
N LEU A 335 -14.30 27.17 13.57
CA LEU A 335 -13.55 26.00 14.04
C LEU A 335 -12.68 25.34 12.97
N ALA A 336 -12.93 25.64 11.69
CA ALA A 336 -12.16 25.16 10.56
C ALA A 336 -12.20 26.17 9.40
N GLN A 337 -11.46 25.91 8.34
CA GLN A 337 -11.66 26.52 7.03
C GLN A 337 -11.94 25.42 6.01
N HIS A 338 -12.93 25.65 5.15
CA HIS A 338 -13.40 24.69 4.17
C HIS A 338 -13.19 25.20 2.75
N ARG A 339 -12.73 24.31 1.87
CA ARG A 339 -12.63 24.55 0.43
C ARG A 339 -13.13 23.34 -0.34
N GLN A 340 -13.89 23.60 -1.41
CA GLN A 340 -14.08 22.58 -2.44
C GLN A 340 -12.74 22.33 -3.15
N ASN A 341 -12.44 21.08 -3.48
CA ASN A 341 -11.14 20.69 -4.05
C ASN A 341 -11.24 20.19 -5.49
N PRO A 342 -11.44 21.08 -6.48
CA PRO A 342 -11.46 20.66 -7.87
C PRO A 342 -10.11 20.08 -8.28
N PHE A 343 -10.13 18.90 -8.92
CA PHE A 343 -8.92 18.26 -9.44
C PHE A 343 -9.17 17.71 -10.85
N LYS A 344 -8.10 17.63 -11.64
CA LYS A 344 -8.18 17.11 -13.02
C LYS A 344 -8.43 15.60 -12.98
N LYS A 345 -9.25 15.07 -13.89
CA LYS A 345 -9.46 13.62 -14.07
C LYS A 345 -8.11 12.87 -14.15
N GLY A 346 -7.93 11.85 -13.32
CA GLY A 346 -6.67 11.11 -13.18
C GLY A 346 -5.61 11.76 -12.28
N GLY A 347 -5.89 12.93 -11.71
CA GLY A 347 -5.07 13.58 -10.69
C GLY A 347 -5.33 13.03 -9.28
N SER A 348 -4.44 13.36 -8.33
CA SER A 348 -4.63 13.07 -6.91
C SER A 348 -5.28 14.28 -6.22
N PRO A 349 -6.50 14.13 -5.67
CA PRO A 349 -7.14 15.11 -4.78
C PRO A 349 -6.23 15.66 -3.68
N GLN A 350 -5.52 14.82 -2.91
CA GLN A 350 -4.61 15.32 -1.85
C GLN A 350 -3.49 16.19 -2.40
N ARG A 351 -2.86 15.80 -3.52
CA ARG A 351 -1.83 16.64 -4.14
C ARG A 351 -2.40 17.95 -4.68
N SER A 352 -3.67 17.99 -5.05
CA SER A 352 -4.35 19.23 -5.47
C SER A 352 -4.57 20.15 -4.28
N ALA A 353 -5.17 19.63 -3.21
CA ALA A 353 -5.39 20.34 -1.96
C ALA A 353 -4.10 20.89 -1.37
N LEU A 354 -3.04 20.08 -1.25
CA LEU A 354 -1.75 20.53 -0.70
C LEU A 354 -1.04 21.59 -1.57
N ARG A 355 -1.35 21.67 -2.86
CA ARG A 355 -0.87 22.78 -3.70
C ARG A 355 -1.69 24.04 -3.47
N ALA A 356 -3.01 23.92 -3.38
CA ALA A 356 -3.90 25.06 -3.10
C ALA A 356 -3.67 25.64 -1.70
N ALA A 357 -3.42 24.78 -0.70
CA ALA A 357 -3.22 25.18 0.69
C ALA A 357 -2.06 26.17 0.86
N GLN A 358 -1.02 26.11 0.02
CA GLN A 358 0.15 26.99 0.12
C GLN A 358 -0.17 28.48 -0.03
N SER A 359 -1.28 28.82 -0.68
CA SER A 359 -1.74 30.22 -0.84
C SER A 359 -2.75 30.67 0.22
N GLU A 360 -3.13 29.79 1.16
CA GLU A 360 -4.11 30.13 2.20
C GLU A 360 -3.43 30.82 3.39
N ASP A 361 -4.03 31.89 3.91
CA ASP A 361 -3.48 32.64 5.05
C ASP A 361 -3.29 31.75 6.29
N ILE A 362 -4.22 30.83 6.54
CA ILE A 362 -4.14 29.89 7.66
C ILE A 362 -2.92 28.96 7.54
N TYR A 363 -2.55 28.59 6.32
CA TYR A 363 -1.37 27.76 6.06
C TYR A 363 -0.09 28.57 6.25
N GLN A 364 -0.02 29.77 5.67
CA GLN A 364 1.19 30.60 5.73
C GLN A 364 1.49 31.09 7.16
N ASN A 365 0.46 31.23 7.99
CA ASN A 365 0.58 31.71 9.37
C ASN A 365 0.63 30.61 10.43
N ALA A 366 0.44 29.34 10.07
CA ALA A 366 0.56 28.22 11.00
C ALA A 366 2.01 28.02 11.45
N ASP A 367 2.24 27.65 12.71
CA ASP A 367 3.59 27.35 13.21
C ASP A 367 3.97 25.89 12.98
N TRP A 368 2.99 25.00 13.11
CA TRP A 368 3.15 23.57 12.85
C TRP A 368 2.07 23.12 11.89
N LEU A 369 2.47 22.28 10.92
CA LEU A 369 1.59 21.78 9.87
C LEU A 369 1.73 20.27 9.72
N ILE A 370 0.62 19.59 9.44
CA ILE A 370 0.60 18.18 9.03
C ILE A 370 -0.45 17.93 7.97
N CYS A 371 -0.17 17.00 7.05
CA CYS A 371 -1.19 16.42 6.19
C CYS A 371 -1.67 15.09 6.78
N ALA A 372 -2.89 15.04 7.32
CA ALA A 372 -3.44 13.85 7.96
C ALA A 372 -4.84 13.50 7.41
N ASP A 373 -5.13 12.22 7.33
CA ASP A 373 -6.41 11.69 6.86
C ASP A 373 -7.39 11.49 8.02
N CYS A 374 -8.72 11.48 7.74
CA CYS A 374 -9.79 11.37 8.75
C CYS A 374 -9.85 9.98 9.44
N ASP A 375 -8.95 9.07 9.08
CA ASP A 375 -8.75 7.75 9.68
C ASP A 375 -7.36 7.62 10.34
N GLU A 376 -6.68 8.74 10.60
CA GLU A 376 -5.37 8.80 11.26
C GLU A 376 -5.45 9.59 12.58
N PHE A 377 -5.04 8.96 13.68
CA PHE A 377 -5.10 9.51 15.04
C PHE A 377 -3.71 9.47 15.68
N LEU A 378 -3.18 10.64 16.02
CA LEU A 378 -1.86 10.79 16.62
C LEU A 378 -1.88 10.38 18.09
N ASN A 379 -1.26 9.24 18.40
CA ASN A 379 -1.03 8.76 19.76
C ASN A 379 0.27 9.35 20.31
N ILE A 380 0.14 10.31 21.23
CA ILE A 380 1.27 10.94 21.92
C ILE A 380 1.45 10.21 23.24
N ARG A 381 2.62 9.60 23.42
CA ARG A 381 2.94 8.66 24.50
C ARG A 381 3.68 9.30 25.68
N VAL A 382 3.91 10.61 25.61
CA VAL A 382 4.60 11.40 26.63
C VAL A 382 3.68 12.38 27.31
N GLY A 383 4.00 12.71 28.56
CA GLY A 383 3.28 13.71 29.36
C GLY A 383 1.79 13.38 29.47
N LYS A 384 0.93 14.32 29.07
CA LYS A 384 -0.54 14.17 29.10
C LYS A 384 -1.10 13.73 27.73
N GLY A 385 -0.25 13.33 26.80
CA GLY A 385 -0.63 12.95 25.45
C GLY A 385 -1.06 14.14 24.59
N ARG A 386 -0.45 15.31 24.80
CA ARG A 386 -0.70 16.52 24.00
C ARG A 386 0.49 16.89 23.14
N LEU A 387 0.26 17.65 22.07
CA LEU A 387 1.32 18.14 21.17
C LEU A 387 2.40 18.92 21.92
N ASP A 388 2.02 19.67 22.96
CA ASP A 388 2.97 20.36 23.84
C ASP A 388 3.93 19.39 24.54
N ASP A 389 3.46 18.21 24.96
CA ASP A 389 4.30 17.19 25.57
C ASP A 389 5.24 16.56 24.54
N LEU A 390 4.76 16.33 23.31
CA LEU A 390 5.59 15.83 22.22
C LEU A 390 6.70 16.83 21.87
N PHE A 391 6.37 18.11 21.70
CA PHE A 391 7.34 19.17 21.41
C PHE A 391 8.37 19.34 22.53
N ALA A 392 7.96 19.13 23.79
CA ALA A 392 8.87 19.11 24.94
C ALA A 392 9.89 17.97 24.83
N ALA A 393 9.40 16.76 24.55
CA ALA A 393 10.22 15.57 24.45
C ALA A 393 11.24 15.70 23.31
N VAL A 394 10.80 16.12 22.12
CA VAL A 394 11.69 16.20 20.94
C VAL A 394 12.61 17.42 20.93
N GLY A 395 12.24 18.54 21.56
CA GLY A 395 13.02 19.77 21.52
C GLY A 395 12.75 20.64 20.28
N ASP A 396 13.77 21.37 19.83
CA ASP A 396 13.70 22.40 18.78
C ASP A 396 13.78 21.78 17.36
N ALA A 397 12.80 20.93 17.04
CA ALA A 397 12.72 20.24 15.74
C ALA A 397 12.04 21.10 14.65
N ASP A 398 12.53 20.98 13.41
CA ASP A 398 11.87 21.41 12.18
C ASP A 398 10.89 20.36 11.64
N GLY A 399 11.06 19.09 12.02
CA GLY A 399 10.23 17.99 11.55
C GLY A 399 10.15 16.82 12.53
N ILE A 400 8.98 16.21 12.66
CA ILE A 400 8.74 15.01 13.48
C ILE A 400 7.96 14.02 12.64
N SER A 401 8.63 12.98 12.16
CA SER A 401 7.99 11.88 11.42
C SER A 401 7.38 10.88 12.39
N ILE A 402 6.11 10.53 12.19
CA ILE A 402 5.40 9.54 12.98
C ILE A 402 4.93 8.42 12.03
N CYS A 403 5.37 7.20 12.31
CA CYS A 403 5.05 6.01 11.53
C CYS A 403 3.65 5.46 11.90
N TRP A 404 2.93 4.95 10.90
CA TRP A 404 1.63 4.31 11.06
C TRP A 404 1.71 3.01 11.88
N LYS A 405 0.72 2.80 12.74
CA LYS A 405 0.35 1.49 13.31
C LYS A 405 -1.01 1.13 12.73
N LEU A 406 -1.12 -0.01 12.06
CA LEU A 406 -2.32 -0.38 11.33
C LEU A 406 -3.32 -1.04 12.26
N PHE A 407 -4.50 -0.44 12.39
CA PHE A 407 -5.60 -0.97 13.19
C PHE A 407 -6.60 -1.68 12.29
N GLY A 408 -7.04 -2.84 12.75
CA GLY A 408 -8.04 -3.66 12.09
C GLY A 408 -9.47 -3.29 12.48
N ASN A 409 -10.39 -4.15 12.08
CA ASN A 409 -11.81 -3.98 12.35
C ASN A 409 -12.25 -4.41 13.77
N SER A 410 -11.35 -4.92 14.61
CA SER A 410 -11.66 -5.46 15.95
C SER A 410 -12.83 -6.45 15.97
N GLY A 411 -12.98 -7.24 14.90
CA GLY A 411 -14.10 -8.18 14.76
C GLY A 411 -15.46 -7.52 14.50
N ARG A 412 -15.51 -6.18 14.41
CA ARG A 412 -16.75 -5.44 14.12
C ARG A 412 -17.13 -5.61 12.66
N VAL A 413 -18.24 -6.29 12.46
CA VAL A 413 -18.82 -6.49 11.13
C VAL A 413 -19.77 -5.34 10.80
N THR A 414 -20.69 -5.05 11.72
CA THR A 414 -21.72 -4.02 11.54
C THR A 414 -21.19 -2.61 11.76
N TYR A 415 -21.74 -1.65 11.04
CA TYR A 415 -21.56 -0.24 11.38
C TYR A 415 -22.43 0.11 12.60
N GLU A 416 -21.78 0.67 13.62
CA GLU A 416 -22.41 1.19 14.83
C GLU A 416 -21.85 2.59 15.08
N GLU A 417 -22.73 3.53 15.42
CA GLU A 417 -22.29 4.85 15.88
C GLU A 417 -21.49 4.71 17.19
N GLY A 418 -20.38 5.44 17.27
CA GLY A 418 -19.45 5.38 18.39
C GLY A 418 -18.11 5.98 18.00
N PHE A 419 -17.23 6.12 18.99
CA PHE A 419 -15.89 6.62 18.72
C PHE A 419 -15.00 5.50 18.16
N VAL A 420 -14.39 5.76 17.00
CA VAL A 420 -13.42 4.90 16.34
C VAL A 420 -12.35 4.45 17.34
N ILE A 421 -11.76 5.37 18.11
CA ILE A 421 -10.69 5.03 19.05
C ILE A 421 -11.15 4.16 20.24
N ASP A 422 -12.46 4.06 20.48
CA ASP A 422 -13.04 3.23 21.53
C ASP A 422 -13.47 1.86 20.98
N GLN A 423 -14.03 1.86 19.77
CA GLN A 423 -14.59 0.70 19.08
C GLN A 423 -13.53 -0.23 18.47
N PHE A 424 -12.42 0.32 17.98
CA PHE A 424 -11.37 -0.42 17.26
C PHE A 424 -10.07 -0.39 18.06
N ASP A 425 -9.81 -1.45 18.82
CA ASP A 425 -8.66 -1.59 19.72
C ASP A 425 -7.70 -2.71 19.34
N ARG A 426 -7.84 -3.33 18.16
CA ARG A 426 -6.96 -4.40 17.68
C ARG A 426 -6.12 -3.91 16.50
N CYS A 427 -4.83 -4.27 16.50
CA CYS A 427 -3.85 -3.77 15.53
C CYS A 427 -2.72 -4.79 15.25
N CYS A 428 -1.80 -4.44 14.35
CA CYS A 428 -0.51 -5.13 14.26
C CYS A 428 0.34 -4.86 15.51
N ASP A 429 1.31 -5.75 15.80
CA ASP A 429 2.26 -5.53 16.90
C ASP A 429 3.12 -4.27 16.66
N GLU A 430 3.72 -3.73 17.74
CA GLU A 430 4.44 -2.44 17.71
C GLU A 430 5.57 -2.38 16.68
N PHE A 431 6.33 -3.49 16.55
CA PHE A 431 7.48 -3.61 15.65
C PHE A 431 7.22 -4.58 14.49
N GLU A 432 5.98 -5.03 14.32
CA GLU A 432 5.59 -5.84 13.19
C GLU A 432 5.19 -4.96 12.00
N PHE A 433 5.86 -5.15 10.87
CA PHE A 433 5.59 -4.45 9.62
C PHE A 433 5.10 -5.43 8.55
N PRO A 434 3.85 -5.93 8.68
CA PRO A 434 3.35 -7.06 7.90
C PRO A 434 3.34 -6.81 6.39
N ASN A 435 3.32 -5.53 5.98
CA ASN A 435 3.55 -5.14 4.60
C ASN A 435 4.11 -3.72 4.53
N TYR A 436 4.50 -3.31 3.31
CA TYR A 436 5.15 -2.02 3.07
C TYR A 436 4.30 -0.79 3.47
N ARG A 437 2.97 -0.93 3.64
CA ARG A 437 2.10 0.15 4.13
C ARG A 437 2.26 0.37 5.62
N ALA A 438 2.52 -0.66 6.43
CA ALA A 438 2.75 -0.50 7.87
C ALA A 438 3.98 0.37 8.17
N LEU A 439 4.89 0.53 7.21
CA LEU A 439 6.02 1.46 7.31
C LEU A 439 5.65 2.90 6.93
N GLY A 440 4.46 3.18 6.39
CA GLY A 440 4.12 4.54 5.97
C GLY A 440 4.12 5.52 7.14
N MET A 441 4.44 6.79 6.85
CA MET A 441 4.52 7.83 7.89
C MET A 441 3.85 9.13 7.45
N LYS A 442 3.55 9.97 8.43
CA LYS A 442 3.24 11.39 8.27
C LYS A 442 4.24 12.21 9.07
N THR A 443 4.45 13.46 8.69
CA THR A 443 5.41 14.34 9.36
C THR A 443 4.72 15.62 9.80
N LEU A 444 4.80 15.94 11.09
CA LEU A 444 4.59 17.29 11.61
C LEU A 444 5.78 18.14 11.16
N ALA A 445 5.53 19.25 10.49
CA ALA A 445 6.56 20.16 10.00
C ALA A 445 6.39 21.54 10.64
N ARG A 446 7.48 22.10 11.15
CA ARG A 446 7.50 23.45 11.68
C ARG A 446 7.68 24.44 10.54
N ASN A 447 6.89 25.52 10.54
CA ASN A 447 6.93 26.57 9.55
C ASN A 447 8.05 27.58 9.85
N THR A 448 9.29 27.14 9.67
CA THR A 448 10.49 27.99 9.76
C THR A 448 10.91 28.45 8.37
N GLU A 449 11.94 29.29 8.27
CA GLU A 449 12.53 29.64 6.98
C GLU A 449 13.02 28.42 6.18
N ARG A 450 13.27 27.27 6.81
CA ARG A 450 13.68 26.04 6.12
C ARG A 450 12.51 25.33 5.44
N PHE A 451 11.28 25.50 5.92
CA PHE A 451 10.12 24.82 5.37
C PHE A 451 9.74 25.41 4.00
N ASP A 452 9.62 24.54 2.99
CA ASP A 452 9.19 24.92 1.64
C ASP A 452 7.68 24.64 1.50
N ARG A 453 7.26 23.38 1.66
CA ARG A 453 5.84 23.00 1.58
C ARG A 453 5.52 21.64 2.15
N LEU A 454 4.26 21.43 2.54
CA LEU A 454 3.73 20.10 2.83
C LEU A 454 3.71 19.20 1.58
N LYS A 455 3.97 17.91 1.78
CA LYS A 455 3.56 16.81 0.88
C LYS A 455 2.82 15.76 1.71
N ILE A 456 2.24 14.77 1.03
CA ILE A 456 1.35 13.76 1.64
C ILE A 456 1.97 13.07 2.87
N HIS A 457 3.25 12.69 2.81
CA HIS A 457 3.91 11.90 3.86
C HIS A 457 5.00 12.66 4.60
N ARG A 458 5.68 13.59 3.92
CA ARG A 458 6.78 14.37 4.47
C ARG A 458 6.86 15.75 3.83
N PRO A 459 7.36 16.79 4.52
CA PRO A 459 7.55 18.11 3.92
C PRO A 459 8.65 18.12 2.85
N ALA A 460 8.68 19.20 2.07
CA ALA A 460 9.86 19.66 1.37
C ALA A 460 10.53 20.75 2.22
N TYR A 461 11.87 20.79 2.20
CA TYR A 461 12.66 21.84 2.83
C TYR A 461 13.51 22.57 1.77
N HIS A 462 13.82 23.82 2.05
CA HIS A 462 14.82 24.63 1.36
C HIS A 462 16.22 24.19 1.81
N LEU A 463 16.89 23.42 0.95
CA LEU A 463 18.17 22.76 1.25
C LEU A 463 19.39 23.72 1.22
N ASP A 464 19.15 24.98 0.88
CA ASP A 464 20.10 26.08 0.87
C ASP A 464 20.07 26.93 2.16
N ARG A 465 19.16 26.60 3.10
CA ARG A 465 18.92 27.39 4.34
C ARG A 465 19.47 26.72 5.60
N GLY A 466 20.51 25.91 5.44
CA GLY A 466 21.19 25.19 6.52
C GLY A 466 20.60 23.81 6.81
N ASP A 467 21.12 23.18 7.87
CA ASP A 467 20.68 21.86 8.31
C ASP A 467 19.26 21.87 8.89
N VAL A 468 18.59 20.73 8.81
CA VAL A 468 17.20 20.55 9.25
C VAL A 468 17.16 19.65 10.50
N ALA A 469 16.59 20.14 11.59
CA ALA A 469 16.39 19.34 12.80
C ALA A 469 15.18 18.42 12.63
N TRP A 470 15.38 17.20 12.10
CA TRP A 470 14.28 16.30 11.77
C TRP A 470 14.44 14.94 12.43
N VAL A 471 13.45 14.58 13.27
CA VAL A 471 13.44 13.34 14.05
C VAL A 471 12.29 12.40 13.70
N ASP A 472 12.43 11.15 14.13
CA ASP A 472 11.38 10.14 14.16
C ASP A 472 10.47 10.28 15.40
N GLY A 473 9.55 9.32 15.56
CA GLY A 473 8.55 9.33 16.63
C GLY A 473 9.12 9.11 18.03
N GLY A 474 10.41 8.78 18.17
CA GLY A 474 11.11 8.72 19.47
C GLY A 474 12.22 9.75 19.60
N GLY A 475 12.25 10.77 18.74
CA GLY A 475 13.23 11.85 18.83
C GLY A 475 14.62 11.52 18.25
N LYS A 476 14.79 10.39 17.56
CA LYS A 476 16.06 10.07 16.90
C LYS A 476 16.14 10.78 15.54
N PRO A 477 17.30 11.32 15.15
CA PRO A 477 17.45 11.96 13.84
C PRO A 477 17.11 11.02 12.69
N MET A 478 16.37 11.54 11.70
CA MET A 478 16.09 10.83 10.44
C MET A 478 17.36 10.77 9.56
N ALA A 479 17.44 9.80 8.65
CA ALA A 479 18.55 9.71 7.69
C ALA A 479 18.51 10.82 6.61
N ASP A 480 19.66 11.36 6.20
CA ASP A 480 19.75 12.45 5.21
C ASP A 480 19.00 12.18 3.89
N GLY A 481 18.87 10.90 3.50
CA GLY A 481 18.11 10.50 2.31
C GLY A 481 16.64 10.98 2.30
N TYR A 482 16.06 11.30 3.46
CA TYR A 482 14.70 11.84 3.57
C TYR A 482 14.55 13.28 3.08
N LEU A 483 15.64 14.05 2.97
CA LEU A 483 15.62 15.36 2.30
C LEU A 483 15.21 15.18 0.82
N ASP A 484 15.78 14.17 0.16
CA ASP A 484 15.55 13.80 -1.23
C ASP A 484 14.21 13.08 -1.46
N ALA A 485 14.00 11.94 -0.81
CA ALA A 485 12.96 10.97 -1.14
C ALA A 485 12.61 10.07 0.06
N GLY A 486 11.47 9.36 -0.01
CA GLY A 486 11.04 8.46 1.05
C GLY A 486 9.69 8.86 1.63
N TRP A 487 8.94 7.84 2.06
CA TRP A 487 7.62 7.95 2.68
C TRP A 487 7.38 6.86 3.73
N LYS A 488 8.38 6.00 3.94
CA LYS A 488 8.35 4.86 4.83
C LYS A 488 9.31 5.11 5.99
N ALA A 489 9.07 4.55 7.16
CA ALA A 489 10.04 4.42 8.23
C ALA A 489 11.24 3.56 7.77
N HIS A 490 12.42 3.84 8.32
CA HIS A 490 13.63 3.05 8.11
C HIS A 490 13.82 2.01 9.22
N GLY A 491 14.78 1.09 9.06
CA GLY A 491 15.17 0.19 10.14
C GLY A 491 15.69 0.99 11.34
N GLY A 492 15.17 0.70 12.54
CA GLY A 492 15.53 1.40 13.78
C GLY A 492 14.74 2.69 14.07
N PHE A 493 13.71 2.99 13.28
CA PHE A 493 12.78 4.10 13.54
C PHE A 493 12.11 3.90 14.91
N SER A 494 12.19 4.90 15.78
CA SER A 494 11.62 4.86 17.13
C SER A 494 10.17 5.36 17.18
N HIS A 495 9.43 4.83 18.14
CA HIS A 495 8.02 5.11 18.42
C HIS A 495 7.79 5.55 19.88
N ASP A 496 8.88 5.90 20.59
CA ASP A 496 8.87 6.11 22.05
C ASP A 496 7.98 7.28 22.47
N PHE A 497 7.92 8.36 21.68
CA PHE A 497 7.14 9.56 22.03
C PHE A 497 5.81 9.65 21.29
N ALA A 498 5.72 9.10 20.07
CA ALA A 498 4.52 9.16 19.26
C ALA A 498 4.38 8.00 18.27
N ARG A 499 3.12 7.61 18.02
CA ARG A 499 2.69 6.64 17.02
C ARG A 499 1.44 7.14 16.31
N LEU A 500 1.26 6.81 15.02
CA LEU A 500 0.09 7.25 14.27
C LEU A 500 -0.87 6.07 14.06
N HIS A 501 -1.94 5.99 14.84
CA HIS A 501 -2.93 4.93 14.72
C HIS A 501 -3.73 5.14 13.43
N HIS A 502 -3.75 4.15 12.55
CA HIS A 502 -4.42 4.25 11.25
C HIS A 502 -5.57 3.24 11.15
N TYR A 503 -6.80 3.75 11.26
CA TYR A 503 -8.06 2.99 11.24
C TYR A 503 -8.63 2.91 9.83
N ALA A 504 -7.82 2.44 8.89
CA ALA A 504 -8.15 2.53 7.46
C ALA A 504 -9.37 1.69 7.06
N VAL A 505 -9.67 0.61 7.78
CA VAL A 505 -10.73 -0.34 7.39
C VAL A 505 -12.04 -0.12 8.16
N ARG A 506 -11.97 0.26 9.45
CA ARG A 506 -13.13 0.37 10.36
C ARG A 506 -13.95 -0.94 10.32
N SER A 507 -15.27 -0.88 10.52
CA SER A 507 -16.12 -2.07 10.39
C SER A 507 -16.19 -2.58 8.95
N VAL A 508 -16.49 -3.87 8.78
CA VAL A 508 -16.70 -4.49 7.46
C VAL A 508 -17.72 -3.71 6.64
N ASP A 509 -18.85 -3.34 7.23
CA ASP A 509 -19.90 -2.55 6.57
C ASP A 509 -19.39 -1.16 6.14
N SER A 510 -18.63 -0.47 6.99
CA SER A 510 -18.05 0.83 6.65
C SER A 510 -17.02 0.73 5.52
N PHE A 511 -16.32 -0.40 5.42
CA PHE A 511 -15.39 -0.64 4.34
C PHE A 511 -16.08 -0.82 2.98
N LEU A 512 -17.33 -1.27 2.94
CA LEU A 512 -18.13 -1.28 1.71
C LEU A 512 -18.29 0.14 1.15
N VAL A 513 -18.65 1.09 2.01
CA VAL A 513 -18.78 2.50 1.62
C VAL A 513 -17.44 3.08 1.16
N LYS A 514 -16.34 2.73 1.85
CA LYS A 514 -14.97 3.11 1.44
C LYS A 514 -14.60 2.56 0.07
N ARG A 515 -14.99 1.32 -0.23
CA ARG A 515 -14.76 0.69 -1.54
C ARG A 515 -15.54 1.40 -2.64
N ASP A 516 -16.82 1.71 -2.42
CA ASP A 516 -17.69 2.37 -3.41
C ASP A 516 -17.14 3.75 -3.82
N ARG A 517 -16.69 4.57 -2.86
CA ARG A 517 -16.22 5.93 -3.16
C ARG A 517 -14.82 6.01 -3.82
N GLY A 518 -14.01 4.94 -3.75
CA GLY A 518 -12.63 4.92 -4.24
C GLY A 518 -11.61 5.66 -3.35
N ARG A 519 -10.33 5.76 -3.78
CA ARG A 519 -9.28 6.50 -3.03
C ARG A 519 -9.17 7.96 -3.45
N THR A 520 -8.96 8.85 -2.49
CA THR A 520 -8.56 10.27 -2.72
C THR A 520 -7.18 10.45 -3.36
N ASN A 521 -6.35 9.40 -3.46
CA ASN A 521 -5.05 9.47 -4.15
C ASN A 521 -5.00 8.72 -5.49
N HIS A 522 -5.92 7.77 -5.70
CA HIS A 522 -5.95 6.88 -6.86
C HIS A 522 -7.42 6.52 -7.17
N VAL A 523 -8.10 7.41 -7.88
CA VAL A 523 -9.56 7.32 -8.13
C VAL A 523 -9.95 6.11 -9.02
N ASN A 524 -8.98 5.43 -9.65
CA ASN A 524 -9.21 4.31 -10.56
C ASN A 524 -8.83 2.92 -9.99
N ASP A 525 -8.40 2.82 -8.73
CA ASP A 525 -8.06 1.52 -8.11
C ASP A 525 -9.28 0.95 -7.36
N ASP A 526 -9.71 -0.28 -7.67
CA ASP A 526 -10.67 -1.02 -6.84
C ASP A 526 -10.04 -1.24 -5.45
N GLN A 527 -10.65 -0.69 -4.40
CA GLN A 527 -10.32 -1.02 -3.01
C GLN A 527 -10.94 -2.37 -2.67
N GLY A 528 -10.37 -3.42 -3.25
CA GLY A 528 -10.82 -4.78 -3.06
C GLY A 528 -10.13 -5.47 -1.89
N VAL A 529 -10.18 -6.80 -1.93
CA VAL A 529 -9.68 -7.71 -0.91
C VAL A 529 -8.23 -7.45 -0.53
N THR A 530 -7.36 -7.17 -1.51
CA THR A 530 -5.94 -6.90 -1.25
C THR A 530 -5.72 -5.63 -0.42
N TYR A 531 -6.58 -4.62 -0.52
CA TYR A 531 -6.45 -3.45 0.34
C TYR A 531 -6.89 -3.78 1.76
N TRP A 532 -8.01 -4.49 1.92
CA TRP A 532 -8.46 -4.99 3.21
C TRP A 532 -7.37 -5.82 3.90
N GLU A 533 -6.83 -6.84 3.24
CA GLU A 533 -5.76 -7.71 3.75
C GLU A 533 -4.51 -6.93 4.19
N ASN A 534 -4.14 -5.88 3.44
CA ASN A 534 -2.95 -5.08 3.75
C ASN A 534 -3.18 -4.00 4.81
N MET A 535 -4.42 -3.76 5.24
CA MET A 535 -4.76 -2.69 6.19
C MET A 535 -5.49 -3.19 7.44
N ASN A 536 -6.10 -4.38 7.39
CA ASN A 536 -6.82 -4.99 8.50
C ASN A 536 -5.89 -5.87 9.34
N PHE A 537 -5.51 -5.43 10.53
CA PHE A 537 -4.68 -6.22 11.44
C PHE A 537 -5.31 -6.27 12.82
N ASN A 538 -5.50 -7.48 13.35
CA ASN A 538 -6.15 -7.69 14.64
C ASN A 538 -5.30 -8.53 15.61
N THR A 539 -3.97 -8.52 15.44
CA THR A 539 -3.02 -9.42 16.09
C THR A 539 -2.92 -9.17 17.60
N VAL A 540 -2.81 -7.90 18.02
CA VAL A 540 -2.67 -7.50 19.43
C VAL A 540 -3.71 -6.47 19.80
N GLN A 541 -3.99 -6.32 21.09
CA GLN A 541 -4.84 -5.25 21.60
C GLN A 541 -3.99 -4.01 21.94
N ASP A 542 -4.42 -2.83 21.52
CA ASP A 542 -3.84 -1.54 21.88
C ASP A 542 -4.95 -0.54 22.21
N VAL A 543 -5.04 -0.20 23.49
CA VAL A 543 -6.05 0.72 24.06
C VAL A 543 -5.44 2.06 24.46
N SER A 544 -4.22 2.35 24.05
CA SER A 544 -3.45 3.51 24.54
C SER A 544 -4.13 4.86 24.28
N LEU A 545 -4.89 4.99 23.18
CA LEU A 545 -5.67 6.20 22.89
C LEU A 545 -6.90 6.38 23.80
N ARG A 546 -7.34 5.35 24.54
CA ARG A 546 -8.48 5.47 25.47
C ARG A 546 -8.22 6.49 26.58
N ALA A 547 -6.96 6.77 26.91
CA ALA A 547 -6.59 7.85 27.83
C ALA A 547 -7.11 9.24 27.38
N GLN A 548 -7.32 9.44 26.08
CA GLN A 548 -7.84 10.70 25.52
C GLN A 548 -9.38 10.75 25.45
N LEU A 549 -10.09 9.65 25.72
CA LEU A 549 -11.55 9.59 25.65
C LEU A 549 -12.26 10.67 26.48
N PRO A 550 -11.85 11.00 27.73
CA PRO A 550 -12.51 12.06 28.49
C PRO A 550 -12.43 13.43 27.80
N ALA A 551 -11.27 13.78 27.26
CA ALA A 551 -11.05 15.04 26.57
C ALA A 551 -11.78 15.07 25.21
N LEU A 552 -11.72 13.98 24.45
CA LEU A 552 -12.50 13.78 23.23
C LEU A 552 -14.00 13.95 23.49
N LYS A 553 -14.57 13.23 24.47
CA LYS A 553 -15.99 13.31 24.83
C LYS A 553 -16.42 14.74 25.16
N LYS A 554 -15.57 15.48 25.87
CA LYS A 554 -15.82 16.89 26.21
C LYS A 554 -15.84 17.78 24.96
N GLU A 555 -14.87 17.64 24.06
CA GLU A 555 -14.83 18.43 22.81
C GLU A 555 -15.95 18.04 21.87
N PHE A 556 -16.24 16.75 21.71
CA PHE A 556 -17.35 16.26 20.88
C PHE A 556 -18.70 16.79 21.39
N ALA A 557 -18.95 16.69 22.70
CA ALA A 557 -20.14 17.27 23.30
C ALA A 557 -20.25 18.79 23.10
N ARG A 558 -19.11 19.51 23.03
CA ARG A 558 -19.10 20.94 22.70
C ARG A 558 -19.53 21.20 21.25
N LEU A 559 -19.07 20.38 20.30
CA LEU A 559 -19.49 20.47 18.89
C LEU A 559 -20.99 20.19 18.75
N MET A 560 -21.48 19.13 19.39
CA MET A 560 -22.90 18.71 19.31
C MET A 560 -23.89 19.67 20.00
N LYS A 561 -23.42 20.71 20.70
CA LYS A 561 -24.31 21.77 21.21
C LYS A 561 -24.87 22.64 20.08
N ASP A 562 -24.18 22.73 18.96
CA ASP A 562 -24.71 23.40 17.77
C ASP A 562 -25.73 22.49 17.09
N LYS A 563 -27.00 22.91 17.09
CA LYS A 563 -28.12 22.09 16.61
C LYS A 563 -28.00 21.76 15.12
N GLU A 564 -27.50 22.70 14.33
CA GLU A 564 -27.31 22.51 12.89
C GLU A 564 -26.21 21.49 12.62
N LEU A 565 -25.05 21.62 13.27
CA LEU A 565 -23.96 20.65 13.18
C LEU A 565 -24.38 19.25 13.65
N ALA A 566 -25.15 19.16 14.74
CA ALA A 566 -25.68 17.91 15.25
C ALA A 566 -26.61 17.24 14.21
N GLN A 567 -27.54 18.00 13.63
CA GLN A 567 -28.43 17.51 12.59
C GLN A 567 -27.67 17.04 11.33
N LEU A 568 -26.64 17.78 10.92
CA LEU A 568 -25.79 17.40 9.78
C LEU A 568 -25.04 16.09 10.05
N HIS A 569 -24.51 15.91 11.27
CA HIS A 569 -23.86 14.66 11.66
C HIS A 569 -24.83 13.47 11.69
N GLU A 570 -26.01 13.63 12.30
CA GLU A 570 -27.06 12.60 12.30
C GLU A 570 -27.48 12.22 10.88
N THR A 571 -27.59 13.21 9.99
CA THR A 571 -27.91 13.00 8.56
C THR A 571 -26.82 12.21 7.86
N ALA A 572 -25.54 12.51 8.11
CA ALA A 572 -24.42 11.76 7.55
C ALA A 572 -24.39 10.30 8.05
N CYS A 573 -24.64 10.07 9.35
CA CYS A 573 -24.75 8.73 9.93
C CYS A 573 -25.92 7.94 9.33
N ALA A 574 -27.08 8.57 9.15
CA ALA A 574 -28.24 7.97 8.49
C ALA A 574 -27.92 7.61 7.03
N TRP A 575 -27.33 8.54 6.27
CA TRP A 575 -26.90 8.27 4.89
C TRP A 575 -25.93 7.10 4.82
N HIS A 576 -24.99 6.98 5.75
CA HIS A 576 -24.01 5.89 5.77
C HIS A 576 -24.67 4.53 5.98
N ARG A 577 -25.65 4.43 6.90
CA ARG A 577 -26.48 3.23 7.08
C ARG A 577 -27.25 2.86 5.81
N ASP A 578 -27.92 3.83 5.21
CA ASP A 578 -28.71 3.63 4.00
C ASP A 578 -27.83 3.20 2.83
N LYS A 579 -26.63 3.79 2.72
CA LYS A 579 -25.64 3.44 1.72
C LYS A 579 -25.14 2.02 1.90
N ILE A 580 -24.88 1.57 3.12
CA ILE A 580 -24.53 0.16 3.42
C ILE A 580 -25.67 -0.75 2.95
N ALA A 581 -26.92 -0.45 3.32
CA ALA A 581 -28.09 -1.24 2.93
C ALA A 581 -28.31 -1.28 1.41
N GLU A 582 -28.01 -0.19 0.71
CA GLU A 582 -28.04 -0.09 -0.75
C GLU A 582 -26.94 -0.93 -1.39
N LEU A 583 -25.69 -0.81 -0.93
CA LEU A 583 -24.55 -1.54 -1.47
C LEU A 583 -24.71 -3.04 -1.31
N ARG A 584 -25.23 -3.52 -0.17
CA ARG A 584 -25.48 -4.94 0.06
C ARG A 584 -26.47 -5.57 -0.94
N LYS A 585 -27.39 -4.79 -1.49
CA LYS A 585 -28.34 -5.25 -2.52
C LYS A 585 -27.73 -5.34 -3.92
N ARG A 586 -26.53 -4.80 -4.14
CA ARG A 586 -25.86 -4.87 -5.44
C ARG A 586 -25.18 -6.22 -5.63
N ASP A 587 -25.24 -6.74 -6.85
CA ASP A 587 -24.65 -8.04 -7.20
C ASP A 587 -23.18 -8.16 -6.76
N GLY A 588 -22.87 -9.23 -6.03
CA GLY A 588 -21.53 -9.55 -5.56
C GLY A 588 -21.03 -8.79 -4.32
N TRP A 589 -21.80 -7.83 -3.78
CA TRP A 589 -21.38 -7.06 -2.60
C TRP A 589 -21.53 -7.82 -1.29
N ASP A 590 -22.62 -8.57 -1.08
CA ASP A 590 -22.74 -9.45 0.09
C ASP A 590 -21.68 -10.56 0.05
N ALA A 591 -21.41 -11.17 -1.12
CA ALA A 591 -20.32 -12.14 -1.26
C ALA A 591 -18.93 -11.54 -0.96
N PHE A 592 -18.70 -10.28 -1.38
CA PHE A 592 -17.48 -9.56 -1.02
C PHE A 592 -17.38 -9.28 0.48
N ARG A 593 -18.49 -8.85 1.09
CA ARG A 593 -18.62 -8.61 2.53
C ARG A 593 -18.30 -9.86 3.32
N ASP A 594 -18.92 -10.98 3.00
CA ASP A 594 -18.69 -12.28 3.65
C ASP A 594 -17.24 -12.72 3.53
N ARG A 595 -16.63 -12.49 2.35
CA ARG A 595 -15.22 -12.79 2.13
C ARG A 595 -14.27 -11.97 3.00
N ILE A 596 -14.53 -10.68 3.21
CA ILE A 596 -13.60 -9.85 3.99
C ILE A 596 -13.76 -10.04 5.50
N ILE A 597 -14.91 -10.53 5.98
CA ILE A 597 -15.11 -10.91 7.41
C ILE A 597 -14.04 -11.91 7.86
N THR A 598 -13.67 -12.87 7.01
CA THR A 598 -12.76 -13.96 7.39
C THR A 598 -11.28 -13.59 7.27
N ILE A 599 -10.94 -12.49 6.60
CA ILE A 599 -9.55 -12.11 6.31
C ILE A 599 -9.00 -11.27 7.45
N ASN A 600 -7.96 -11.80 8.12
CA ASN A 600 -7.38 -11.23 9.34
C ASN A 600 -8.46 -10.97 10.40
N ALA A 601 -9.41 -11.90 10.57
CA ALA A 601 -10.46 -11.78 11.57
C ALA A 601 -9.87 -11.59 12.98
N ALA A 602 -10.56 -10.81 13.81
CA ALA A 602 -10.15 -10.68 15.21
C ALA A 602 -10.35 -12.02 15.94
N PRO A 603 -9.53 -12.32 16.97
CA PRO A 603 -9.69 -13.51 17.79
C PRO A 603 -11.08 -13.56 18.44
N GLU A 604 -11.61 -14.76 18.66
CA GLU A 604 -12.86 -14.91 19.39
C GLU A 604 -12.70 -14.41 20.84
N PRO A 605 -13.72 -13.73 21.41
CA PRO A 605 -13.67 -13.25 22.78
C PRO A 605 -13.37 -14.39 23.76
N GLY A 606 -12.31 -14.25 24.58
CA GLY A 606 -11.92 -15.25 25.58
C GLY A 606 -10.95 -16.34 25.10
N SER A 607 -10.36 -16.20 23.91
CA SER A 607 -9.20 -17.00 23.50
C SER A 607 -7.90 -16.50 24.16
N ASP A 608 -6.92 -17.39 24.37
CA ASP A 608 -5.63 -17.12 25.05
C ASP A 608 -4.77 -15.98 24.41
N ALA A 609 -5.23 -15.39 23.30
CA ALA A 609 -4.66 -14.19 22.68
C ALA A 609 -4.86 -12.89 23.49
N ASP A 610 -5.59 -12.94 24.61
CA ASP A 610 -5.76 -11.84 25.57
C ASP A 610 -4.75 -11.83 26.72
N ALA A 611 -3.81 -12.79 26.74
CA ALA A 611 -2.73 -12.78 27.73
C ALA A 611 -1.71 -11.67 27.40
N PRO A 612 -1.44 -10.72 28.30
CA PRO A 612 -0.43 -9.69 28.07
C PRO A 612 0.93 -10.33 27.83
N THR A 613 1.61 -9.93 26.75
CA THR A 613 2.99 -10.34 26.53
C THR A 613 3.91 -9.77 27.64
N PRO A 614 4.97 -10.48 28.07
CA PRO A 614 5.82 -10.04 29.19
C PRO A 614 6.49 -8.66 29.03
N ALA A 615 6.44 -8.06 27.84
CA ALA A 615 6.95 -6.72 27.57
C ALA A 615 6.10 -5.59 28.19
N ASP A 616 4.81 -5.82 28.45
CA ASP A 616 3.90 -4.77 28.93
C ASP A 616 4.09 -4.40 30.42
N ALA A 617 4.85 -5.19 31.18
CA ALA A 617 5.08 -4.96 32.61
C ALA A 617 6.30 -4.06 32.91
N ALA A 618 7.14 -3.72 31.93
CA ALA A 618 8.43 -3.07 32.19
C ALA A 618 8.44 -1.53 32.08
N HIS A 619 7.36 -0.88 31.63
CA HIS A 619 7.33 0.57 31.37
C HIS A 619 6.16 1.31 32.01
N SER A 620 5.87 1.03 33.28
CA SER A 620 5.17 2.00 34.14
C SER A 620 6.19 2.80 34.95
N PRO A 621 6.41 4.10 34.68
CA PRO A 621 7.16 4.96 35.59
C PRO A 621 6.27 5.25 36.81
N ALA A 622 6.87 5.07 38.00
CA ALA A 622 6.34 5.54 39.28
C ALA A 622 6.33 7.07 39.36
#